data_AF-A0AAP2Z3F7-F1
#
_entry.id   AF-A0AAP2Z3F7-F1
#
_cell.length_a   1.000
_cell.length_b   1.000
_cell.length_c   1.000
_cell.angle_alpha   90.00
_cell.angle_beta   90.00
_cell.angle_gamma   90.00
#
_symmetry.space_group_name_H-M   'P 1'
#
loop_
_entity.id
_entity.type
_entity.pdbx_description
1 polymer ?
#
loop_
_entity_poly.entity_id
_entity_poly.type
_entity_poly.pdbx_seq_one_letter_code
_entity_poly.pdbx_strand_id
1 'polypeptide(L)'
;MTTQTSSSESLETQFCERFKAIFDVDEPDGSCIALLIAGVDECPHGWPTVDPCQQTPPHQPPRGTHGELWLRDGEPGAYSIHVSDLERDALAAYLNFADLHGLEVRFTAASWIDPQRAVCVVFYPPEWRPE
;
A
#
# COMPACT_ATOMS: atom_id res chain seq x y z
N MET A 1 -19.03 -34.08 -22.14
CA MET A 1 -17.99 -34.13 -21.09
C MET A 1 -17.02 -33.02 -21.38
N THR A 2 -17.22 -31.85 -20.78
CA THR A 2 -16.35 -30.69 -20.97
C THR A 2 -15.36 -30.70 -19.81
N THR A 3 -14.11 -31.04 -20.08
CA THR A 3 -13.01 -30.93 -19.13
C THR A 3 -12.77 -29.45 -18.84
N GLN A 4 -13.23 -28.98 -17.67
CA GLN A 4 -12.75 -27.73 -17.11
C GLN A 4 -11.33 -27.97 -16.61
N THR A 5 -10.36 -27.44 -17.34
CA THR A 5 -9.00 -27.29 -16.85
C THR A 5 -9.03 -26.19 -15.80
N SER A 6 -9.27 -26.56 -14.55
CA SER A 6 -9.05 -25.67 -13.40
C SER A 6 -7.55 -25.40 -13.31
N SER A 7 -7.08 -24.35 -13.96
CA SER A 7 -5.74 -23.81 -13.70
C SER A 7 -5.76 -23.33 -12.25
N SER A 8 -5.08 -24.04 -11.35
CA SER A 8 -4.90 -23.52 -9.99
C SER A 8 -3.99 -22.31 -10.08
N GLU A 9 -4.55 -21.10 -10.07
CA GLU A 9 -3.76 -19.89 -9.89
C GLU A 9 -2.95 -19.98 -8.60
N SER A 10 -1.75 -19.41 -8.60
CA SER A 10 -0.92 -19.39 -7.41
C SER A 10 -1.56 -18.50 -6.33
N LEU A 11 -1.19 -18.71 -5.06
CA LEU A 11 -1.74 -17.89 -3.97
C LEU A 11 -1.32 -16.43 -4.11
N GLU A 12 -0.12 -16.19 -4.64
CA GLU A 12 0.41 -14.87 -4.95
C GLU A 12 -0.52 -14.12 -5.90
N THR A 13 -0.88 -14.73 -7.04
CA THR A 13 -1.82 -14.13 -8.01
C THR A 13 -3.18 -13.90 -7.37
N GLN A 14 -3.73 -14.89 -6.67
CA GLN A 14 -5.04 -14.76 -6.02
C GLN A 14 -5.07 -13.62 -4.98
N PHE A 15 -3.99 -13.43 -4.22
CA PHE A 15 -3.90 -12.39 -3.20
C PHE A 15 -3.72 -11.00 -3.81
N CYS A 16 -2.90 -10.86 -4.84
CA CYS A 16 -2.73 -9.60 -5.56
C CYS A 16 -4.04 -9.18 -6.26
N GLU A 17 -4.68 -10.08 -6.99
CA GLU A 17 -5.95 -9.77 -7.67
C GLU A 17 -7.08 -9.43 -6.68
N ARG A 18 -7.12 -10.13 -5.54
CA ARG A 18 -8.06 -9.78 -4.47
C ARG A 18 -7.76 -8.40 -3.87
N PHE A 19 -6.49 -8.05 -3.70
CA PHE A 19 -6.10 -6.72 -3.23
C PHE A 19 -6.56 -5.63 -4.21
N LYS A 20 -6.26 -5.80 -5.51
CA LYS A 20 -6.69 -4.88 -6.57
C LYS A 20 -8.21 -4.69 -6.58
N ALA A 21 -8.96 -5.78 -6.46
CA ALA A 21 -10.43 -5.72 -6.40
C ALA A 21 -10.97 -5.04 -5.13
N ILE A 22 -10.33 -5.22 -3.97
CA ILE A 22 -10.76 -4.59 -2.72
C ILE A 22 -10.51 -3.09 -2.76
N PHE A 23 -9.31 -2.67 -3.19
CA PHE A 23 -8.92 -1.26 -3.18
C PHE A 23 -9.33 -0.51 -4.46
N ASP A 24 -9.83 -1.22 -5.46
CA ASP A 24 -10.21 -0.69 -6.78
C ASP A 24 -9.02 0.05 -7.40
N VAL A 25 -7.90 -0.67 -7.51
CA VAL A 25 -6.61 -0.17 -8.00
C VAL A 25 -6.09 -1.03 -9.14
N ASP A 26 -5.28 -0.41 -10.01
CA ASP A 26 -4.67 -1.03 -11.18
C ASP A 26 -3.33 -1.70 -10.84
N GLU A 27 -2.33 -1.61 -11.71
CA GLU A 27 -0.96 -2.06 -11.47
C GLU A 27 -0.20 -1.05 -10.58
N PRO A 28 0.85 -1.50 -9.85
CA PRO A 28 1.63 -0.59 -9.05
C PRO A 28 2.46 0.35 -9.94
N ASP A 29 2.49 1.63 -9.58
CA ASP A 29 3.26 2.68 -10.27
C ASP A 29 4.19 3.39 -9.28
N GLY A 30 5.30 2.73 -8.97
CA GLY A 30 6.35 3.26 -8.10
C GLY A 30 6.26 2.78 -6.65
N SER A 31 7.02 3.44 -5.77
CA SER A 31 7.28 2.96 -4.40
C SER A 31 7.35 4.05 -3.34
N CYS A 32 7.01 5.29 -3.69
CA CYS A 32 7.10 6.44 -2.79
C CYS A 32 5.74 6.75 -2.15
N ILE A 33 5.61 6.53 -0.83
CA ILE A 33 4.35 6.82 -0.11
C ILE A 33 4.04 8.32 -0.06
N ALA A 34 5.04 9.19 -0.27
CA ALA A 34 4.83 10.64 -0.32
C ALA A 34 3.85 11.06 -1.43
N LEU A 35 3.75 10.29 -2.53
CA LEU A 35 2.79 10.52 -3.60
C LEU A 35 1.34 10.37 -3.08
N LEU A 36 1.10 9.33 -2.27
CA LEU A 36 -0.18 9.11 -1.59
C LEU A 36 -0.47 10.20 -0.56
N ILE A 37 0.52 10.57 0.26
CA ILE A 37 0.35 11.57 1.33
C ILE A 37 0.07 12.97 0.76
N ALA A 38 0.76 13.35 -0.31
CA ALA A 38 0.60 14.66 -0.92
C ALA A 38 -0.49 14.70 -2.00
N GLY A 39 -1.00 13.55 -2.46
CA GLY A 39 -1.99 13.45 -3.54
C GLY A 39 -1.43 13.98 -4.86
N VAL A 40 -0.20 13.60 -5.19
CA VAL A 40 0.56 14.12 -6.35
C VAL A 40 1.16 12.96 -7.15
N ASP A 41 1.44 13.20 -8.43
CA ASP A 41 1.98 12.23 -9.38
C ASP A 41 3.52 12.20 -9.42
N GLU A 42 4.18 13.26 -8.95
CA GLU A 42 5.64 13.35 -8.88
C GLU A 42 6.17 13.47 -7.44
N CYS A 43 7.31 12.81 -7.18
CA CYS A 43 7.87 12.73 -5.84
C CYS A 43 8.27 14.13 -5.31
N PRO A 44 7.69 14.60 -4.18
CA PRO A 44 7.84 15.99 -3.75
C PRO A 44 9.23 16.34 -3.20
N HIS A 45 10.08 15.35 -2.98
CA HIS A 45 11.41 15.52 -2.38
C HIS A 45 12.42 16.27 -3.25
N GLY A 46 12.15 16.38 -4.56
CA GLY A 46 12.97 17.15 -5.50
C GLY A 46 12.48 18.58 -5.73
N TRP A 47 11.36 18.99 -5.11
CA TRP A 47 10.75 20.26 -5.43
C TRP A 47 11.55 21.42 -4.84
N PRO A 48 11.87 22.47 -5.64
CA PRO A 48 12.68 23.59 -5.20
C PRO A 48 12.02 24.46 -4.14
N THR A 49 10.74 24.24 -3.82
CA THR A 49 9.93 25.03 -2.89
C THR A 49 9.13 24.15 -1.95
N VAL A 50 9.79 23.19 -1.28
CA VAL A 50 9.15 22.60 -0.09
C VAL A 50 9.06 23.69 0.97
N ASP A 51 7.83 24.08 1.34
CA ASP A 51 7.60 25.05 2.40
C ASP A 51 8.33 24.55 3.67
N PRO A 52 9.28 25.30 4.25
CA PRO A 52 10.00 24.87 5.44
C PRO A 52 9.07 24.64 6.66
N CYS A 53 7.84 25.16 6.62
CA CYS A 53 6.79 24.87 7.61
C CYS A 53 6.02 23.56 7.32
N GLN A 54 6.05 23.05 6.09
CA GLN A 54 5.52 21.72 5.75
C GLN A 54 6.64 20.70 5.83
N GLN A 55 6.53 19.75 6.77
CA GLN A 55 7.44 18.62 6.78
C GLN A 55 7.23 17.82 5.50
N THR A 56 8.28 17.64 4.69
CA THR A 56 8.25 16.77 3.52
C THR A 56 7.79 15.37 3.95
N PRO A 57 6.73 14.81 3.36
CA PRO A 57 6.30 13.45 3.66
C PRO A 57 7.43 12.46 3.38
N PRO A 58 7.63 11.41 4.18
CA PRO A 58 8.74 10.48 3.97
C PRO A 58 8.56 9.63 2.71
N HIS A 59 9.66 9.08 2.20
CA HIS A 59 9.63 8.15 1.06
C HIS A 59 8.94 6.80 1.38
N GLN A 60 8.93 6.38 2.65
CA GLN A 60 8.41 5.09 3.09
C GLN A 60 7.81 5.17 4.51
N PRO A 61 6.85 4.30 4.86
CA PRO A 61 6.35 4.17 6.23
C PRO A 61 7.43 3.56 7.16
N PRO A 62 7.25 3.64 8.50
CA PRO A 62 8.18 3.06 9.46
C PRO A 62 8.40 1.57 9.21
N ARG A 63 9.65 1.09 9.11
CA ARG A 63 9.96 -0.32 8.79
C ARG A 63 9.39 -0.80 7.44
N GLY A 64 9.06 0.11 6.52
CA GLY A 64 8.57 -0.22 5.19
C GLY A 64 9.61 -0.98 4.38
N THR A 65 9.25 -2.18 3.92
CA THR A 65 9.98 -2.96 2.92
C THR A 65 9.00 -3.42 1.84
N HIS A 66 9.51 -3.63 0.62
CA HIS A 66 8.68 -4.04 -0.53
C HIS A 66 7.46 -3.12 -0.74
N GLY A 67 7.68 -1.81 -0.69
CA GLY A 67 6.63 -0.82 -0.82
C GLY A 67 6.20 -0.62 -2.27
N GLU A 68 4.89 -0.69 -2.49
CA GLU A 68 4.26 -0.52 -3.81
C GLU A 68 3.19 0.57 -3.71
N LEU A 69 3.28 1.57 -4.58
CA LEU A 69 2.22 2.55 -4.77
C LEU A 69 1.25 2.04 -5.84
N TRP A 70 -0.03 2.09 -5.55
CA TRP A 70 -1.10 1.63 -6.41
C TRP A 70 -1.95 2.80 -6.86
N LEU A 71 -2.29 2.83 -8.15
CA LEU A 71 -3.12 3.88 -8.71
C LEU A 71 -4.59 3.48 -8.76
N ARG A 72 -5.46 4.46 -8.56
CA ARG A 72 -6.90 4.40 -8.75
C ARG A 72 -7.28 5.49 -9.74
N ASP A 73 -7.80 5.11 -10.90
CA ASP A 73 -8.13 6.05 -11.99
C ASP A 73 -6.97 6.99 -12.37
N GLY A 74 -5.72 6.50 -12.27
CA GLY A 74 -4.51 7.26 -12.55
C GLY A 74 -3.97 8.11 -11.40
N GLU A 75 -4.66 8.17 -10.26
CA GLU A 75 -4.26 8.93 -9.06
C GLU A 75 -3.71 7.98 -7.98
N PRO A 76 -2.79 8.41 -7.10
CA PRO A 76 -2.30 7.60 -5.98
C PRO A 76 -3.45 7.09 -5.11
N GLY A 77 -3.77 5.80 -5.15
CA GLY A 77 -4.95 5.17 -4.53
C GLY A 77 -4.67 4.45 -3.21
N ALA A 78 -3.58 3.68 -3.18
CA ALA A 78 -3.18 2.94 -1.99
C ALA A 78 -1.66 2.73 -1.97
N TYR A 79 -1.11 2.46 -0.80
CA TYR A 79 0.30 2.08 -0.64
C TYR A 79 0.38 0.81 0.18
N SER A 80 0.91 -0.27 -0.39
CA SER A 80 1.10 -1.54 0.32
C SER A 80 2.56 -1.73 0.72
N ILE A 81 2.77 -2.41 1.84
CA ILE A 81 4.05 -3.01 2.23
C ILE A 81 3.81 -4.45 2.70
N HIS A 82 4.83 -5.30 2.59
CA HIS A 82 4.75 -6.71 2.98
C HIS A 82 5.72 -6.99 4.11
N VAL A 83 5.18 -7.28 5.30
CA VAL A 83 5.94 -7.35 6.54
C VAL A 83 5.88 -8.76 7.11
N SER A 84 7.03 -9.41 7.18
CA SER A 84 7.19 -10.66 7.93
C SER A 84 7.32 -10.32 9.43
N ASP A 85 6.73 -11.16 10.29
CA ASP A 85 6.81 -11.02 11.75
C ASP A 85 6.31 -9.67 12.27
N LEU A 86 5.01 -9.37 12.09
CA LEU A 86 4.39 -8.13 12.58
C LEU A 86 4.44 -8.03 14.12
N GLU A 87 5.46 -7.36 14.63
CA GLU A 87 5.63 -7.07 16.05
C GLU A 87 4.67 -5.97 16.53
N ARG A 88 4.37 -5.96 17.84
CA ARG A 88 3.51 -4.95 18.48
C ARG A 88 3.98 -3.51 18.22
N ASP A 89 5.29 -3.28 18.28
CA ASP A 89 5.87 -1.94 18.09
C ASP A 89 5.74 -1.48 16.64
N ALA A 90 5.86 -2.40 15.67
CA ALA A 90 5.64 -2.11 14.26
C ALA A 90 4.16 -1.76 14.01
N LEU A 91 3.23 -2.54 14.57
CA LEU A 91 1.80 -2.24 14.50
C LEU A 91 1.46 -0.83 15.02
N ALA A 92 1.98 -0.48 16.20
CA ALA A 92 1.78 0.86 16.78
C ALA A 92 2.38 1.97 15.90
N ALA A 93 3.56 1.73 15.33
CA ALA A 93 4.20 2.68 14.42
C ALA A 93 3.37 2.92 13.15
N TYR A 94 2.78 1.86 12.55
CA TYR A 94 1.92 2.00 11.37
C TYR A 94 0.63 2.77 11.68
N LEU A 95 0.00 2.50 12.80
CA LEU A 95 -1.21 3.22 13.23
C LEU A 95 -0.91 4.71 13.46
N ASN A 96 0.16 5.03 14.18
CA ASN A 96 0.57 6.41 14.41
C ASN A 96 0.97 7.13 13.13
N PHE A 97 1.62 6.42 12.19
CA PHE A 97 1.99 6.98 10.90
C PHE A 97 0.76 7.33 10.07
N ALA A 98 -0.23 6.44 10.02
CA ALA A 98 -1.47 6.68 9.31
C ALA A 98 -2.20 7.91 9.89
N ASP A 99 -2.34 7.98 11.21
CA ASP A 99 -2.96 9.12 11.91
C ASP A 99 -2.22 10.45 11.64
N LEU A 100 -0.88 10.46 11.72
CA LEU A 100 -0.05 11.64 11.47
C LEU A 100 -0.24 12.21 10.07
N HIS A 101 -0.47 11.34 9.08
CA HIS A 101 -0.57 11.72 7.67
C HIS A 101 -2.02 11.76 7.15
N GLY A 102 -3.02 11.62 8.03
CA GLY A 102 -4.43 11.65 7.64
C GLY A 102 -4.84 10.47 6.75
N LEU A 103 -4.15 9.33 6.87
CA LEU A 103 -4.44 8.09 6.16
C LEU A 103 -5.18 7.10 7.07
N GLU A 104 -5.86 6.15 6.46
CA GLU A 104 -6.28 4.93 7.12
C GLU A 104 -5.28 3.80 6.85
N VAL A 105 -5.30 2.78 7.72
CA VAL A 105 -4.47 1.59 7.57
C VAL A 105 -5.31 0.31 7.69
N ARG A 106 -5.04 -0.65 6.81
CA ARG A 106 -5.63 -2.01 6.83
C ARG A 106 -4.51 -3.04 6.91
N PHE A 107 -4.74 -4.09 7.69
CA PHE A 107 -3.85 -5.24 7.82
C PHE A 107 -4.54 -6.47 7.23
N THR A 108 -3.88 -7.17 6.32
CA THR A 108 -4.40 -8.41 5.74
C THR A 108 -3.32 -9.50 5.69
N ALA A 109 -3.70 -10.74 6.00
CA ALA A 109 -2.81 -11.89 5.86
C ALA A 109 -2.57 -12.28 4.38
N ALA A 110 -3.25 -11.62 3.43
CA ALA A 110 -3.12 -11.87 2.00
C ALA A 110 -1.91 -11.12 1.41
N SER A 111 -0.69 -11.56 1.73
CA SER A 111 0.55 -11.04 1.15
C SER A 111 0.92 -11.83 -0.11
N TRP A 112 1.06 -11.19 -1.27
CA TRP A 112 1.53 -11.87 -2.50
C TRP A 112 3.05 -12.02 -2.58
N ILE A 113 3.81 -11.41 -1.65
CA ILE A 113 5.27 -11.57 -1.57
C ILE A 113 5.67 -12.82 -0.79
N ASP A 114 4.97 -13.10 0.32
CA ASP A 114 5.10 -14.35 1.09
C ASP A 114 3.73 -14.72 1.68
N PRO A 115 2.90 -15.46 0.91
CA PRO A 115 1.52 -15.80 1.26
C PRO A 115 1.33 -16.52 2.59
N GLN A 116 2.40 -17.10 3.16
CA GLN A 116 2.30 -17.92 4.37
C GLN A 116 2.82 -17.22 5.63
N ARG A 117 3.64 -16.17 5.48
CA ARG A 117 4.38 -15.59 6.61
C ARG A 117 4.30 -14.08 6.72
N ALA A 118 3.93 -13.39 5.65
CA ALA A 118 3.87 -11.94 5.63
C ALA A 118 2.44 -11.42 5.77
N VAL A 119 2.30 -10.29 6.46
CA VAL A 119 1.10 -9.47 6.47
C VAL A 119 1.29 -8.36 5.45
N CYS A 120 0.29 -8.14 4.61
CA CYS A 120 0.22 -6.94 3.78
C CYS A 120 -0.41 -5.81 4.63
N VAL A 121 0.32 -4.71 4.78
CA VAL A 121 -0.15 -3.49 5.43
C VAL A 121 -0.43 -2.47 4.34
N VAL A 122 -1.62 -1.88 4.36
CA VAL A 122 -2.09 -1.00 3.31
C VAL A 122 -2.46 0.35 3.91
N PHE A 123 -1.86 1.42 3.39
CA PHE A 123 -2.23 2.80 3.68
C PHE A 123 -3.08 3.35 2.55
N TYR A 124 -4.15 4.08 2.87
CA TYR A 124 -5.07 4.64 1.88
C TYR A 124 -5.78 5.87 2.45
N PRO A 125 -6.15 6.86 1.62
CA PRO A 125 -6.99 7.97 2.02
C PRO A 125 -8.37 7.53 2.56
N PRO A 126 -8.89 8.19 3.61
CA PRO A 126 -10.15 7.80 4.27
C PRO A 126 -11.37 7.86 3.33
N GLU A 127 -11.37 8.73 2.33
CA GLU A 127 -12.41 8.85 1.30
C GLU A 127 -12.53 7.63 0.39
N TRP A 128 -11.51 6.77 0.35
CA TRP A 128 -11.49 5.54 -0.44
C TRP A 128 -11.55 4.29 0.42
N ARG A 129 -12.14 4.42 1.61
CA ARG A 129 -12.40 3.28 2.49
C ARG A 129 -13.04 2.13 1.71
N PRO A 130 -12.35 0.99 1.57
CA PRO A 130 -12.90 -0.12 0.82
C PRO A 130 -13.98 -0.83 1.63
N GLU A 131 -15.11 -1.13 1.00
CA GLU A 131 -16.25 -1.83 1.61
C GLU A 131 -15.92 -3.27 2.05
#